data_AF-A0A7V9I715-F1
#
_entry.id   AF-A0A7V9I715-F1
#
_cell.length_a   1.000
_cell.length_b   1.000
_cell.length_c   1.000
_cell.angle_alpha   90.00
_cell.angle_beta   90.00
_cell.angle_gamma   90.00
#
_symmetry.space_group_name_H-M   'P 1'
#
loop_
_entity.id
_entity.type
_entity.pdbx_description
1 polymer ?
#
loop_
_entity_poly.entity_id
_entity_poly.type
_entity_poly.pdbx_seq_one_letter_code
_entity_poly.pdbx_strand_id
1 'polypeptide(L)' 'LEGLSRRATVYQHHTDEIAVLPDGFEVLATSPECPVQAIVDRGRSWWGTQFHPEEFDAEHPAGERVLRNFFAL' A
#
# COMPACT_ATOMS: atom_id res chain seq x y z
N LEU A 1 -0.41 -3.80 -6.84
CA LEU A 1 0.99 -3.31 -6.89
C LEU A 1 1.69 -3.72 -8.20
N GLU A 2 0.93 -3.89 -9.29
CA GLU A 2 1.51 -4.30 -10.56
C GLU A 2 2.30 -3.16 -11.20
N GLY A 3 3.38 -3.50 -11.90
CA GLY A 3 4.26 -2.52 -12.55
C GLY A 3 5.12 -1.70 -11.61
N LEU A 4 5.10 -1.97 -10.30
CA LEU A 4 6.03 -1.39 -9.33
C LEU A 4 7.28 -2.26 -9.17
N SER A 5 8.42 -1.62 -8.89
CA SER A 5 9.63 -2.32 -8.46
C SER A 5 9.43 -3.01 -7.11
N ARG A 6 10.29 -3.99 -6.80
CA ARG A 6 10.30 -4.69 -5.49
C ARG A 6 10.50 -3.75 -4.30
N ARG A 7 11.11 -2.60 -4.52
CA ARG A 7 11.20 -1.49 -3.57
C ARG A 7 10.58 -0.27 -4.24
N ALA A 8 9.53 0.26 -3.64
CA ALA A 8 8.80 1.42 -4.14
C ALA A 8 8.92 2.54 -3.11
N THR A 9 9.09 3.77 -3.59
CA THR A 9 9.09 4.98 -2.73
C THR A 9 7.71 5.61 -2.77
N VAL A 10 7.12 5.81 -1.59
CA VAL A 10 5.77 6.31 -1.37
C VAL A 10 5.80 7.34 -0.25
N TYR A 11 4.87 8.29 -0.26
CA TYR A 11 4.71 9.23 0.84
C TYR A 11 3.95 8.57 1.99
N GLN A 12 4.44 8.72 3.21
CA GLN A 12 3.76 8.25 4.42
C GLN A 12 3.87 9.28 5.54
N HIS A 13 2.78 9.51 6.26
CA HIS A 13 2.74 10.39 7.42
C HIS A 13 1.64 9.91 8.39
N HIS A 14 1.96 8.86 9.14
CA HIS A 14 1.04 8.20 10.07
C HIS A 14 1.69 8.04 11.45
N THR A 15 0.84 7.99 12.47
CA THR A 15 1.24 7.77 13.88
C THR A 15 0.89 6.39 14.40
N ASP A 16 -0.03 5.72 13.70
CA ASP A 16 -0.62 4.46 14.10
C ASP A 16 -0.45 3.44 12.97
N GLU A 17 -0.34 2.17 13.35
CA GLU A 17 -0.18 1.06 12.42
C GLU A 17 -1.09 -0.11 12.77
N ILE A 18 -1.27 -1.02 11.80
CA ILE A 18 -1.98 -2.28 12.02
C ILE A 18 -1.12 -3.20 12.89
N ALA A 19 -1.43 -3.25 14.18
CA ALA A 19 -0.74 -4.13 15.14
C ALA A 19 -1.07 -5.63 14.95
N VAL A 20 -2.28 -5.93 14.48
CA VAL A 20 -2.74 -7.30 14.20
C VAL A 20 -3.47 -7.31 12.86
N LEU A 21 -3.00 -8.15 11.94
CA LEU A 21 -3.61 -8.29 10.63
C LEU A 21 -5.02 -8.89 10.77
N PRO A 22 -6.08 -8.27 10.21
CA PRO A 22 -7.42 -8.83 10.26
C PRO A 22 -7.53 -10.14 9.49
N ASP A 23 -8.41 -11.03 9.95
CA ASP A 23 -8.66 -12.32 9.29
C ASP A 23 -9.09 -12.15 7.83
N GLY A 24 -8.54 -12.98 6.95
CA GLY A 24 -8.84 -12.96 5.52
C GLY A 24 -7.98 -11.98 4.71
N PHE A 25 -7.18 -11.13 5.37
CA PHE A 25 -6.24 -10.25 4.68
C PHE A 25 -4.86 -10.90 4.51
N GLU A 26 -4.21 -10.54 3.40
CA GLU A 26 -2.82 -10.85 3.08
C GLU A 26 -1.99 -9.55 3.05
N VAL A 27 -0.75 -9.60 3.53
CA VAL A 27 0.20 -8.49 3.42
C VAL A 27 0.82 -8.47 2.03
N LEU A 28 0.75 -7.33 1.35
CA LEU A 28 1.31 -7.08 0.03
C LEU A 28 2.63 -6.31 0.05
N ALA A 29 2.83 -5.47 1.08
CA ALA A 29 4.04 -4.66 1.23
C ALA A 29 4.39 -4.48 2.71
N THR A 30 5.69 -4.34 2.98
CA THR A 30 6.26 -4.08 4.31
C THR A 30 7.35 -3.01 4.18
N SER A 31 7.69 -2.34 5.29
CA SER A 31 8.91 -1.54 5.42
C SER A 31 9.69 -2.01 6.66
N PRO A 32 10.96 -1.57 6.83
CA PRO A 32 11.72 -1.90 8.04
C PRO A 32 11.03 -1.44 9.34
N GLU A 33 10.28 -0.34 9.28
CA GLU A 33 9.62 0.29 10.43
C GLU A 33 8.15 -0.13 10.61
N CYS A 34 7.48 -0.59 9.55
CA CYS A 34 6.07 -0.97 9.60
C CYS A 34 5.84 -2.30 8.85
N PRO A 35 5.41 -3.36 9.55
CA PRO A 35 5.24 -4.69 8.95
C PRO A 35 4.04 -4.78 8.00
N VAL A 36 3.13 -3.80 8.01
CA VAL A 36 1.90 -3.84 7.21
C VAL A 36 1.74 -2.52 6.45
N GLN A 37 2.38 -2.41 5.29
CA GLN A 37 2.32 -1.21 4.45
C GLN A 37 1.19 -1.25 3.41
N ALA A 38 0.83 -2.45 2.95
CA ALA A 38 -0.34 -2.65 2.09
C ALA A 38 -0.94 -4.03 2.34
N ILE A 39 -2.27 -4.13 2.28
CA ILE A 39 -3.02 -5.37 2.52
C ILE A 39 -4.10 -5.59 1.46
N VAL A 40 -4.53 -6.83 1.31
CA VAL A 40 -5.63 -7.20 0.43
C VAL A 40 -6.50 -8.31 1.02
N ASP A 41 -7.81 -8.19 0.82
CA ASP A 41 -8.74 -9.33 0.84
C ASP A 41 -9.32 -9.45 -0.58
N ARG A 42 -8.87 -10.47 -1.31
CA ARG A 42 -9.27 -10.69 -2.71
C ARG A 42 -10.70 -11.21 -2.84
N GLY A 43 -11.22 -11.88 -1.81
CA GLY A 43 -12.58 -12.40 -1.82
C GLY A 43 -13.62 -11.28 -1.73
N ARG A 44 -13.28 -10.21 -1.00
CA ARG A 44 -14.14 -9.03 -0.83
C ARG A 44 -13.79 -7.87 -1.75
N SER A 45 -12.72 -8.00 -2.55
CA SER A 45 -12.15 -6.90 -3.34
C SER A 45 -11.86 -5.68 -2.48
N TRP A 46 -11.15 -5.88 -1.37
CA TRP A 46 -10.72 -4.82 -0.46
C TRP A 46 -9.20 -4.68 -0.51
N TRP A 47 -8.75 -3.43 -0.56
CA TRP A 47 -7.34 -3.06 -0.53
C TRP A 47 -7.13 -1.95 0.48
N GLY A 48 -6.01 -1.99 1.19
CA GLY A 48 -5.60 -0.96 2.12
C GLY A 48 -4.13 -0.61 1.95
N THR A 49 -3.80 0.65 2.17
CA THR A 49 -2.43 1.16 2.24
C THR A 49 -2.25 1.93 3.54
N GLN A 50 -1.09 1.76 4.17
CA GLN A 50 -0.67 2.56 5.32
C GLN A 50 -0.05 3.90 4.88
N PHE A 51 0.58 3.91 3.71
CA PHE A 51 1.05 5.10 3.03
C PHE A 51 -0.10 5.82 2.29
N HIS A 52 0.18 7.05 1.84
CA HIS A 52 -0.74 7.92 1.12
C HIS A 52 -0.45 7.87 -0.40
N PRO A 53 -1.10 6.96 -1.16
CA PRO A 53 -0.91 6.90 -2.60
C PRO A 53 -1.41 8.15 -3.35
N GLU A 54 -2.23 8.98 -2.71
CA GLU A 54 -2.77 10.24 -3.22
C GLU A 54 -1.78 11.41 -3.16
N GLU A 55 -0.82 11.36 -2.24
CA GLU A 55 0.26 12.36 -2.07
C GLU A 55 1.50 11.92 -2.87
N PHE A 56 1.35 11.72 -4.18
CA PHE A 56 2.46 11.31 -5.05
C PHE A 56 3.14 12.50 -5.72
N ASP A 57 4.46 12.43 -5.85
CA ASP A 57 5.29 13.41 -6.54
C ASP A 57 6.51 12.73 -7.20
N ALA A 58 7.48 13.53 -7.65
CA ALA A 58 8.70 13.01 -8.28
C ALA A 58 9.61 12.23 -7.31
N GLU A 59 9.53 12.50 -6.00
CA GLU A 59 10.30 11.81 -4.96
C GLU A 59 9.58 10.54 -4.47
N HIS A 60 8.25 10.51 -4.56
CA HIS A 60 7.35 9.43 -4.14
C HIS A 60 6.49 8.90 -5.32
N PRO A 61 7.10 8.47 -6.44
CA PRO A 61 6.40 8.26 -7.70
C PRO A 61 5.46 7.04 -7.69
N ALA A 62 5.58 6.13 -6.72
CA ALA A 62 4.83 4.89 -6.75
C ALA A 62 3.33 5.07 -6.46
N GLY A 63 2.94 6.13 -5.74
CA GLY A 63 1.54 6.40 -5.40
C GLY A 63 0.65 6.50 -6.64
N GLU A 64 1.13 7.19 -7.69
CA GLU A 64 0.41 7.32 -8.96
C GLU A 64 0.06 5.96 -9.57
N ARG A 65 1.04 5.05 -9.63
CA ARG A 65 0.84 3.69 -10.17
C ARG A 65 -0.10 2.86 -9.29
N VAL A 66 -0.04 3.02 -7.96
CA VAL A 66 -0.97 2.35 -7.04
C VAL A 66 -2.42 2.75 -7.35
N LEU A 67 -2.69 4.06 -7.46
CA LEU A 67 -4.03 4.55 -7.79
C LEU A 67 -4.49 4.11 -9.18
N ARG A 68 -3.61 4.18 -10.18
CA ARG A 68 -3.92 3.68 -11.54
C ARG A 68 -4.31 2.21 -11.55
N ASN A 69 -3.62 1.39 -10.76
CA ASN A 69 -3.97 -0.02 -10.63
C ASN A 69 -5.33 -0.18 -9.94
N PHE A 70 -5.58 0.56 -8.85
CA PHE A 70 -6.82 0.47 -8.10
C PHE A 70 -8.05 0.84 -8.94
N PHE A 71 -7.97 1.91 -9.73
CA PHE A 71 -9.08 2.34 -10.60
C PHE A 71 -9.23 1.52 -11.89
N ALA A 72 -8.31 0.60 -12.17
CA ALA A 72 -8.39 -0.33 -13.31
C ALA A 72 -9.00 -1.69 -12.93
N LEU A 73 -9.28 -1.92 -11.64
CA LEU A 73 -9.99 -3.10 -11.11
C LEU A 73 -11.49 -3.03 -11.43
#